data_AF-A0A2N0RDB5-F1
#
_entry.id   AF-A0A2N0RDB5-F1
#
_cell.length_a   1.000
_cell.length_b   1.000
_cell.length_c   1.000
_cell.angle_alpha   90.00
_cell.angle_beta   90.00
_cell.angle_gamma   90.00
#
_symmetry.space_group_name_H-M   'P 1'
#
loop_
_entity.id
_entity.type
_entity.pdbx_description
1 polymer ?
#
loop_
_entity_poly.entity_id
_entity_poly.type
_entity_poly.pdbx_seq_one_letter_code
_entity_poly.pdbx_strand_id
1 'polypeptide(L)'
;MYARIKRDALSNDGFAAYRQFREVYKLETIQRQFGDSIEQQKFRGILSRMRDGESTIEDWKILASRIEDKQSREERNRFSDATFILPRWVDVDAVNMEKLRSLNRLVAKILAVHSGGREAKNADSDTVKGLKAQLLLARGAHIMLTANLWTAAGLVNGSMGTVWDIIFNDQGPPYLRFQQ
;
A
#
# COMPACT_ATOMS: atom_id res chain seq x y z
N MET A 1 -29.70 5.10 3.67
CA MET A 1 -30.28 4.54 4.91
C MET A 1 -29.29 4.77 6.04
N TYR A 2 -29.20 6.00 6.58
CA TYR A 2 -28.33 6.28 7.72
C TYR A 2 -29.13 6.02 9.00
N ALA A 3 -28.62 5.14 9.86
CA ALA A 3 -29.23 4.82 11.14
C ALA A 3 -29.40 6.10 11.98
N ARG A 4 -30.53 6.22 12.68
CA ARG A 4 -30.81 7.27 13.67
C ARG A 4 -29.89 7.06 14.87
N ILE A 5 -28.65 7.56 14.78
CA ILE A 5 -27.71 7.57 15.90
C ILE A 5 -28.20 8.63 16.89
N LYS A 6 -28.38 8.25 18.17
CA LYS A 6 -28.70 9.21 19.24
C LYS A 6 -27.59 10.26 19.29
N ARG A 7 -27.97 11.53 19.15
CA ARG A 7 -27.08 12.69 19.24
C ARG A 7 -26.51 12.77 20.66
N ASP A 8 -25.26 12.38 20.85
CA ASP A 8 -24.50 12.73 22.04
C ASP A 8 -23.92 14.15 21.91
N ALA A 9 -23.36 14.69 23.00
CA ALA A 9 -22.79 16.04 22.99
C ALA A 9 -21.68 16.21 21.93
N LEU A 10 -20.82 15.20 21.77
CA LEU A 10 -19.73 15.19 20.78
C LEU A 10 -20.24 15.26 19.33
N SER A 11 -21.34 14.58 19.02
CA SER A 11 -21.99 14.63 17.70
C SER A 11 -22.56 16.01 17.38
N ASN A 12 -23.12 16.70 18.39
CA ASN A 12 -23.62 18.07 18.22
C ASN A 12 -22.48 19.07 18.01
N ASP A 13 -21.37 18.91 18.73
CA ASP A 13 -20.18 19.76 18.58
C ASP A 13 -19.51 19.54 17.21
N GLY A 14 -19.46 18.29 16.72
CA GLY A 14 -18.96 17.97 15.39
C GLY A 14 -19.81 18.61 14.27
N PHE A 15 -21.14 18.60 14.41
CA PHE A 15 -22.02 19.30 13.47
C PHE A 15 -21.84 20.82 13.53
N ALA A 16 -21.72 21.39 14.74
CA ALA A 16 -21.47 22.81 14.92
C ALA A 16 -20.13 23.23 14.28
N ALA A 17 -19.06 22.46 14.48
CA ALA A 17 -17.75 22.69 13.87
C ALA A 17 -17.80 22.55 12.33
N TYR A 18 -18.50 21.53 11.81
CA TYR A 18 -18.69 21.38 10.36
C TYR A 18 -19.39 22.59 9.74
N ARG A 19 -20.38 23.17 10.42
CA ARG A 19 -21.05 24.40 9.96
C ARG A 19 -20.18 25.65 9.99
N GLN A 20 -19.00 25.62 10.62
CA GLN A 20 -18.06 26.73 10.59
C GLN A 20 -17.25 26.80 9.29
N PHE A 21 -17.19 25.72 8.50
CA PHE A 21 -16.60 25.78 7.16
C PHE A 21 -17.47 26.66 6.25
N ARG A 22 -16.92 27.79 5.79
CA ARG A 22 -17.63 28.77 4.94
C ARG A 22 -17.27 28.66 3.48
N GLU A 23 -16.12 28.08 3.17
CA GLU A 23 -15.55 28.04 1.84
C GLU A 23 -15.26 26.59 1.48
N VAL A 24 -15.60 26.22 0.24
CA VAL A 24 -15.32 24.90 -0.33
C VAL A 24 -14.63 25.12 -1.65
N TYR A 25 -13.40 24.62 -1.76
CA TYR A 25 -12.63 24.66 -2.98
C TYR A 25 -12.63 23.27 -3.62
N LYS A 26 -13.09 23.20 -4.87
CA LYS A 26 -13.10 21.96 -5.65
C LYS A 26 -11.98 21.99 -6.67
N LEU A 27 -11.10 21.00 -6.62
CA LEU A 27 -10.08 20.79 -7.64
C LEU A 27 -10.69 19.98 -8.78
N GLU A 28 -10.55 20.46 -10.01
CA GLU A 28 -11.16 19.82 -11.20
C GLU A 28 -10.13 19.18 -12.13
N THR A 29 -8.85 19.53 -11.98
CA THR A 29 -7.79 19.04 -12.86
C THR A 29 -7.19 17.72 -12.37
N ILE A 30 -7.19 16.70 -13.24
CA ILE A 30 -6.56 15.40 -12.98
C ILE A 30 -5.07 15.47 -13.35
N GLN A 31 -4.18 15.39 -12.37
CA GLN A 31 -2.72 15.45 -12.57
C GLN A 31 -2.05 14.08 -12.69
N ARG A 32 -2.68 12.99 -12.22
CA ARG A 32 -2.06 11.64 -12.22
C ARG A 32 -2.04 11.01 -13.61
N GLN A 33 -3.16 11.09 -14.32
CA GLN A 33 -3.30 10.63 -15.70
C GLN A 33 -3.11 11.81 -16.67
N PHE A 34 -2.07 12.62 -16.44
CA PHE A 34 -1.77 13.81 -17.25
C PHE A 34 -1.40 13.45 -18.68
N GLY A 35 -1.74 14.33 -19.63
CA GLY A 35 -1.50 14.19 -21.05
C GLY A 35 -2.78 14.10 -21.89
N ASP A 36 -2.58 14.28 -23.19
CA ASP A 36 -3.66 14.48 -24.16
C ASP A 36 -3.76 13.35 -25.19
N SER A 37 -3.11 12.21 -24.96
CA SER A 37 -3.33 11.04 -25.82
C SER A 37 -4.80 10.59 -25.73
N ILE A 38 -5.30 9.99 -26.81
CA ILE A 38 -6.68 9.49 -26.88
C ILE A 38 -6.93 8.47 -25.75
N GLU A 39 -5.93 7.64 -25.46
CA GLU A 39 -5.96 6.62 -24.40
C GLU A 39 -6.04 7.27 -23.01
N GLN A 40 -5.25 8.32 -22.75
CA GLN A 40 -5.24 9.04 -21.49
C GLN A 40 -6.57 9.77 -21.25
N GLN A 41 -7.11 10.43 -22.28
CA GLN A 41 -8.42 11.07 -22.22
C GLN A 41 -9.54 10.05 -21.94
N LYS A 42 -9.54 8.92 -22.65
CA LYS A 42 -10.49 7.83 -22.43
C LYS A 42 -10.40 7.28 -21.01
N PHE A 43 -9.19 7.04 -20.51
CA PHE A 43 -9.00 6.52 -19.16
C PHE A 43 -9.47 7.50 -18.08
N ARG A 44 -9.18 8.81 -18.23
CA ARG A 44 -9.74 9.85 -17.36
C ARG A 44 -11.28 9.86 -17.36
N GLY A 45 -11.89 9.67 -18.54
CA GLY A 45 -13.33 9.56 -18.68
C GLY A 45 -13.91 8.36 -17.92
N ILE A 46 -13.29 7.18 -18.06
CA ILE A 46 -13.67 5.96 -17.32
C ILE A 46 -13.60 6.19 -15.81
N LEU A 47 -12.48 6.74 -15.31
CA LEU A 47 -12.32 6.99 -13.87
C LEU A 47 -13.34 7.99 -13.32
N SER A 48 -13.70 9.00 -14.10
CA SER A 48 -14.70 9.99 -13.70
C SER A 48 -16.10 9.37 -13.59
N ARG A 49 -16.53 8.61 -14.60
CA ARG A 49 -17.81 7.88 -14.56
C ARG A 49 -17.85 6.85 -13.43
N MET A 50 -16.74 6.14 -13.20
CA MET A 50 -16.66 5.17 -12.10
C MET A 50 -16.82 5.82 -10.73
N ARG A 51 -16.24 7.02 -10.52
CA ARG A 51 -16.40 7.78 -9.28
C ARG A 51 -17.87 8.18 -9.05
N ASP A 52 -18.56 8.55 -10.11
CA ASP A 52 -19.92 9.11 -10.03
C ASP A 52 -21.01 8.01 -10.15
N GLY A 53 -20.61 6.75 -10.33
CA GLY A 53 -21.52 5.60 -10.43
C GLY A 53 -22.15 5.41 -11.81
N GLU A 54 -21.58 6.02 -12.84
CA GLU A 54 -22.10 6.09 -14.22
C GLU A 54 -21.32 5.18 -15.20
N SER A 55 -20.65 4.15 -14.69
CA SER A 55 -19.86 3.21 -15.50
C SER A 55 -20.70 2.53 -16.58
N THR A 56 -20.16 2.44 -17.80
CA THR A 56 -20.85 1.79 -18.93
C THR A 56 -20.31 0.38 -19.23
N ILE A 57 -20.99 -0.35 -20.11
CA ILE A 57 -20.52 -1.66 -20.61
C ILE A 57 -19.22 -1.50 -21.40
N GLU A 58 -19.08 -0.41 -22.15
CA GLU A 58 -17.87 -0.07 -22.91
C GLU A 58 -16.68 0.17 -21.98
N ASP A 59 -16.91 0.86 -20.86
CA ASP A 59 -15.88 1.05 -19.82
C ASP A 59 -15.42 -0.29 -19.25
N TRP A 60 -16.37 -1.17 -18.94
CA TRP A 60 -16.07 -2.52 -18.47
C TRP A 60 -15.29 -3.31 -19.53
N LYS A 61 -15.65 -3.26 -20.81
CA LYS A 61 -14.91 -3.96 -21.89
C LYS A 61 -13.45 -3.48 -21.97
N ILE A 62 -13.22 -2.18 -21.83
CA ILE A 62 -11.88 -1.60 -21.84
C ILE A 62 -11.08 -2.06 -20.62
N LEU A 63 -11.66 -2.04 -19.42
CA LEU A 63 -10.95 -2.51 -18.22
C LEU A 63 -10.73 -4.02 -18.23
N ALA A 64 -11.73 -4.78 -18.69
CA ALA A 64 -11.67 -6.22 -18.82
C ALA A 64 -10.68 -6.67 -19.90
N SER A 65 -10.32 -5.82 -20.86
CA SER A 65 -9.26 -6.10 -21.82
C SER A 65 -7.86 -5.94 -21.21
N ARG A 66 -7.74 -5.38 -20.00
CA ARG A 66 -6.49 -5.18 -19.25
C ARG A 66 -6.24 -6.24 -18.18
N ILE A 67 -7.11 -7.25 -18.07
CA ILE A 67 -6.88 -8.41 -17.21
C ILE A 67 -5.63 -9.15 -17.72
N GLU A 68 -4.82 -9.62 -16.78
CA GLU A 68 -3.49 -10.20 -17.05
C GLU A 68 -3.52 -11.35 -18.06
N ASP A 69 -4.54 -12.20 -18.00
CA ASP A 69 -4.75 -13.35 -18.90
C ASP A 69 -4.92 -12.94 -20.37
N LYS A 70 -5.36 -11.71 -20.63
CA LYS A 70 -5.54 -11.13 -21.97
C LYS A 70 -4.35 -10.31 -22.44
N GLN A 71 -3.31 -10.13 -21.61
CA GLN A 71 -2.13 -9.37 -21.97
C GLN A 71 -1.07 -10.25 -22.63
N SER A 72 -0.31 -9.67 -23.57
CA SER A 72 0.87 -10.34 -24.13
C SER A 72 1.94 -10.55 -23.05
N ARG A 73 2.91 -11.43 -23.33
CA ARG A 73 4.03 -11.65 -22.40
C ARG A 73 4.87 -10.39 -22.23
N GLU A 74 5.07 -9.65 -23.32
CA GLU A 74 5.81 -8.38 -23.35
C GLU A 74 5.13 -7.36 -22.45
N GLU A 75 3.81 -7.21 -22.57
CA GLU A 75 3.05 -6.29 -21.74
C GLU A 75 3.09 -6.69 -20.27
N ARG A 76 2.92 -7.97 -19.94
CA ARG A 76 3.05 -8.46 -18.56
C ARG A 76 4.43 -8.17 -17.96
N ASN A 77 5.49 -8.38 -18.75
CA ASN A 77 6.86 -8.12 -18.31
C ASN A 77 7.12 -6.64 -17.98
N ARG A 78 6.44 -5.70 -18.67
CA ARG A 78 6.53 -4.26 -18.36
C ARG A 78 6.02 -3.89 -16.97
N PHE A 79 5.24 -4.76 -16.34
CA PHE A 79 4.71 -4.58 -14.99
C PHE A 79 5.27 -5.61 -13.99
N SER A 80 6.39 -6.26 -14.33
CA SER A 80 6.97 -7.32 -13.47
C SER A 80 7.40 -6.82 -12.08
N ASP A 81 7.73 -5.53 -11.98
CA ASP A 81 8.11 -4.78 -10.79
C ASP A 81 6.98 -3.88 -10.24
N ALA A 82 5.78 -3.96 -10.82
CA ALA A 82 4.65 -3.14 -10.38
C ALA A 82 4.18 -3.50 -8.96
N THR A 83 3.68 -2.50 -8.24
CA THR A 83 3.05 -2.69 -6.93
C THR A 83 1.64 -3.27 -7.09
N PHE A 84 1.35 -4.32 -6.33
CA PHE A 84 0.04 -4.97 -6.32
C PHE A 84 -0.89 -4.29 -5.32
N ILE A 85 -2.14 -4.08 -5.71
CA ILE A 85 -3.22 -3.65 -4.81
C ILE A 85 -4.17 -4.82 -4.65
N LEU A 86 -4.31 -5.32 -3.42
CA LEU A 86 -5.09 -6.51 -3.10
C LEU A 86 -6.08 -6.21 -1.97
N PRO A 87 -7.27 -6.84 -1.98
CA PRO A 87 -8.32 -6.52 -1.02
C PRO A 87 -8.08 -7.06 0.40
N ARG A 88 -7.22 -8.07 0.57
CA ARG A 88 -6.99 -8.74 1.86
C ARG A 88 -5.51 -8.78 2.22
N TRP A 89 -5.21 -8.58 3.50
CA TRP A 89 -3.85 -8.64 4.03
C TRP A 89 -3.16 -10.00 3.81
N VAL A 90 -3.92 -11.10 3.89
CA VAL A 90 -3.38 -12.45 3.62
C VAL A 90 -2.87 -12.58 2.19
N ASP A 91 -3.52 -11.94 1.21
CA ASP A 91 -3.08 -11.97 -0.19
C ASP A 91 -1.85 -11.08 -0.39
N VAL A 92 -1.83 -9.90 0.26
CA VAL A 92 -0.66 -9.00 0.28
C VAL A 92 0.56 -9.72 0.85
N ASP A 93 0.40 -10.41 1.98
CA ASP A 93 1.49 -11.15 2.62
C ASP A 93 1.98 -12.31 1.76
N ALA A 94 1.07 -13.05 1.12
CA ALA A 94 1.43 -14.12 0.20
C ALA A 94 2.27 -13.61 -0.99
N VAL A 95 1.82 -12.54 -1.66
CA VAL A 95 2.53 -11.94 -2.81
C VAL A 95 3.88 -11.35 -2.38
N ASN A 96 3.93 -10.64 -1.25
CA ASN A 96 5.19 -10.09 -0.74
C ASN A 96 6.21 -11.19 -0.41
N MET A 97 5.75 -12.29 0.19
CA MET A 97 6.61 -13.45 0.49
C MET A 97 7.08 -14.16 -0.78
N GLU A 98 6.23 -14.31 -1.79
CA GLU A 98 6.61 -14.88 -3.08
C GLU A 98 7.64 -14.00 -3.80
N LYS A 99 7.41 -12.68 -3.86
CA LYS A 99 8.36 -11.72 -4.43
C LYS A 99 9.70 -11.75 -3.69
N LEU A 100 9.69 -11.79 -2.35
CA LEU A 100 10.91 -11.90 -1.55
C LEU A 100 11.67 -13.21 -1.86
N ARG A 101 10.96 -14.34 -1.97
CA ARG A 101 11.56 -15.64 -2.35
C ARG A 101 12.15 -15.60 -3.76
N SER A 102 11.46 -14.96 -4.71
CA SER A 102 11.90 -14.88 -6.11
C SER A 102 13.20 -14.09 -6.30
N LEU A 103 13.61 -13.26 -5.33
CA LEU A 103 14.91 -12.58 -5.36
C LEU A 103 16.08 -13.59 -5.32
N ASN A 104 15.84 -14.79 -4.78
CA ASN A 104 16.84 -15.85 -4.62
C ASN A 104 18.12 -15.33 -3.93
N ARG A 105 17.94 -14.57 -2.85
CA ARG A 105 19.01 -13.99 -2.02
C ARG A 105 18.88 -14.46 -0.57
N LEU A 106 19.96 -14.29 0.19
CA LEU A 106 19.92 -14.47 1.64
C LEU A 106 18.91 -13.50 2.26
N VAL A 107 18.09 -14.03 3.17
CA VAL A 107 17.07 -13.26 3.88
C VAL A 107 17.53 -13.01 5.31
N ALA A 108 17.64 -11.74 5.68
CA ALA A 108 17.81 -11.33 7.06
C ALA A 108 16.46 -11.38 7.78
N LYS A 109 16.41 -12.10 8.89
CA LYS A 109 15.27 -12.09 9.81
C LYS A 109 15.58 -11.16 10.97
N ILE A 110 14.76 -10.13 11.12
CA ILE A 110 14.83 -9.17 12.21
C ILE A 110 13.65 -9.45 13.13
N LEU A 111 13.93 -9.73 14.39
CA LEU A 111 12.93 -9.95 15.43
C LEU A 111 12.68 -8.65 16.18
N ALA A 112 11.41 -8.33 16.42
CA ALA A 112 11.05 -7.20 17.24
C ALA A 112 11.45 -7.44 18.71
N VAL A 113 11.91 -6.39 19.38
CA VAL A 113 12.15 -6.39 20.83
C VAL A 113 10.90 -5.85 21.50
N HIS A 114 10.20 -6.69 22.26
CA HIS A 114 8.96 -6.33 22.94
C HIS A 114 9.25 -5.93 24.38
N SER A 115 8.79 -4.75 24.81
CA SER A 115 8.98 -4.23 26.17
C SER A 115 7.82 -4.53 27.14
N GLY A 116 6.74 -5.18 26.69
CA GLY A 116 5.53 -5.45 27.50
C GLY A 116 5.32 -6.93 27.84
N GLY A 117 6.00 -7.48 28.84
CA GLY A 117 5.68 -8.81 29.40
C GLY A 117 5.56 -9.96 28.38
N ARG A 118 4.88 -11.07 28.76
CA ARG A 118 4.63 -12.22 27.85
C ARG A 118 3.53 -11.94 26.81
N GLU A 119 2.60 -11.05 27.13
CA GLU A 119 1.40 -10.80 26.32
C GLU A 119 1.67 -9.88 25.12
N ALA A 120 2.65 -8.96 25.19
CA ALA A 120 2.98 -8.09 24.04
C ALA A 120 3.66 -8.83 22.87
N LYS A 121 4.14 -10.06 23.07
CA LYS A 121 4.68 -10.91 21.99
C LYS A 121 3.57 -11.50 21.10
N ASN A 122 2.36 -11.63 21.64
CA ASN A 122 1.19 -12.20 20.96
C ASN A 122 0.20 -11.12 20.53
N ALA A 123 0.49 -9.84 20.78
CA ALA A 123 -0.35 -8.74 20.37
C ALA A 123 -0.41 -8.68 18.83
N ASP A 124 -1.62 -8.55 18.30
CA ASP A 124 -1.84 -8.40 16.88
C ASP A 124 -1.16 -7.12 16.36
N SER A 125 -0.63 -7.15 15.14
CA SER A 125 0.11 -6.02 14.56
C SER A 125 -0.74 -4.74 14.48
N ASP A 126 -2.06 -4.87 14.34
CA ASP A 126 -3.01 -3.76 14.38
C ASP A 126 -3.06 -3.07 15.76
N THR A 127 -2.78 -3.82 16.83
CA THR A 127 -2.68 -3.29 18.20
C THR A 127 -1.35 -2.56 18.44
N VAL A 128 -0.32 -2.80 17.60
CA VAL A 128 1.05 -2.25 17.75
C VAL A 128 1.43 -1.34 16.58
N LYS A 129 0.50 -0.52 16.10
CA LYS A 129 0.71 0.47 15.02
C LYS A 129 1.28 -0.14 13.72
N GLY A 130 0.92 -1.38 13.40
CA GLY A 130 1.34 -2.07 12.17
C GLY A 130 2.75 -2.65 12.20
N LEU A 131 3.40 -2.74 13.38
CA LEU A 131 4.71 -3.36 13.51
C LEU A 131 4.57 -4.88 13.65
N LYS A 132 5.06 -5.63 12.65
CA LYS A 132 5.13 -7.09 12.72
C LYS A 132 6.21 -7.52 13.72
N ALA A 133 5.93 -8.59 14.48
CA ALA A 133 6.91 -9.19 15.40
C ALA A 133 8.17 -9.72 14.70
N GLN A 134 8.07 -9.94 13.38
CA GLN A 134 9.17 -10.38 12.53
C GLN A 134 9.16 -9.58 11.22
N LEU A 135 10.34 -9.09 10.83
CA LEU A 135 10.59 -8.48 9.52
C LEU A 135 11.59 -9.36 8.75
N LEU A 136 11.29 -9.62 7.49
CA LEU A 136 12.16 -10.35 6.57
C LEU A 136 12.64 -9.39 5.48
N LEU A 137 13.96 -9.28 5.31
CA LEU A 137 14.57 -8.41 4.30
C LEU A 137 15.59 -9.19 3.48
N ALA A 138 15.69 -8.86 2.20
CA ALA A 138 16.74 -9.35 1.33
C ALA A 138 17.20 -8.21 0.43
N ARG A 139 18.46 -8.27 -0.02
CA ARG A 139 18.97 -7.35 -1.04
C ARG A 139 18.08 -7.42 -2.29
N GLY A 140 17.69 -6.26 -2.80
CA GLY A 140 16.75 -6.11 -3.92
C GLY A 140 15.28 -6.10 -3.52
N ALA A 141 14.93 -6.30 -2.25
CA ALA A 141 13.54 -6.20 -1.81
C ALA A 141 13.04 -4.76 -1.88
N HIS A 142 11.85 -4.57 -2.45
CA HIS A 142 11.12 -3.30 -2.37
C HIS A 142 10.48 -3.17 -0.99
N ILE A 143 10.62 -1.99 -0.40
CA ILE A 143 10.10 -1.68 0.94
C ILE A 143 9.35 -0.36 0.93
N MET A 144 8.53 -0.16 1.95
CA MET A 144 7.87 1.09 2.26
C MET A 144 8.19 1.48 3.71
N LEU A 145 8.54 2.73 3.94
CA LEU A 145 8.62 3.26 5.30
C LEU A 145 7.21 3.37 5.90
N THR A 146 7.02 2.88 7.12
CA THR A 146 5.74 2.95 7.84
C THR A 146 5.71 4.07 8.89
N ALA A 147 6.77 4.87 8.98
CA ALA A 147 6.93 5.96 9.93
C ALA A 147 7.69 7.15 9.32
N ASN A 148 7.47 8.33 9.89
CA ASN A 148 8.23 9.52 9.53
C ASN A 148 9.58 9.50 10.25
N LEU A 149 10.67 9.42 9.49
CA LEU A 149 12.03 9.37 10.03
C LEU A 149 12.74 10.70 9.85
N TRP A 150 12.62 11.31 8.66
CA TRP A 150 13.25 12.59 8.33
C TRP A 150 12.44 13.32 7.26
N THR A 151 11.47 14.11 7.71
CA THR A 151 10.54 14.84 6.83
C THR A 151 11.25 15.81 5.88
N ALA A 152 12.24 16.56 6.37
CA ALA A 152 13.00 17.51 5.56
C ALA A 152 13.79 16.85 4.41
N ALA A 153 14.17 15.57 4.54
CA ALA A 153 14.84 14.79 3.49
C ALA A 153 13.87 13.89 2.70
N GLY A 154 12.56 13.95 2.96
CA GLY A 154 11.56 13.13 2.27
C GLY A 154 11.45 11.67 2.75
N LEU A 155 12.06 11.32 3.88
CA LEU A 155 11.91 9.99 4.50
C LEU A 155 10.66 9.97 5.40
N VAL A 156 9.51 9.85 4.76
CA VAL A 156 8.17 9.90 5.38
C VAL A 156 7.45 8.57 5.27
N ASN A 157 6.38 8.39 6.05
CA ASN A 157 5.49 7.24 5.91
C ASN A 157 4.94 7.18 4.47
N GLY A 158 5.03 6.01 3.84
CA GLY A 158 4.69 5.79 2.44
C GLY A 158 5.86 5.93 1.47
N SER A 159 7.03 6.41 1.89
CA SER A 159 8.21 6.48 1.02
C SER A 159 8.66 5.08 0.63
N MET A 160 8.77 4.85 -0.68
CA MET A 160 9.19 3.59 -1.27
C MET A 160 10.71 3.54 -1.47
N GLY A 161 11.30 2.36 -1.37
CA GLY A 161 12.72 2.15 -1.64
C GLY A 161 13.06 0.71 -1.94
N THR A 162 14.32 0.46 -2.25
CA THR A 162 14.87 -0.88 -2.49
C THR A 162 16.05 -1.12 -1.55
N VAL A 163 16.09 -2.29 -0.93
CA VAL A 163 17.21 -2.69 -0.06
C VAL A 163 18.46 -2.88 -0.91
N TRP A 164 19.42 -1.97 -0.80
CA TRP A 164 20.67 -2.07 -1.55
C TRP A 164 21.64 -3.08 -0.95
N ASP A 165 21.79 -3.04 0.39
CA ASP A 165 22.63 -3.95 1.15
C ASP A 165 22.14 -4.06 2.60
N ILE A 166 22.61 -5.07 3.32
CA ILE A 166 22.31 -5.29 4.74
C ILE A 166 23.64 -5.45 5.48
N ILE A 167 23.99 -4.44 6.27
CA ILE A 167 25.24 -4.40 7.01
C ILE A 167 24.98 -4.93 8.42
N PHE A 168 25.78 -5.92 8.82
CA PHE A 168 25.76 -6.47 10.18
C PHE A 168 26.94 -5.90 10.96
N ASN A 169 26.79 -5.83 12.28
CA ASN A 169 27.93 -5.60 13.16
C ASN A 169 28.87 -6.83 13.16
N ASP A 170 29.97 -6.75 13.90
CA ASP A 170 31.02 -7.78 13.93
C ASP A 170 30.55 -9.18 14.36
N GLN A 171 29.32 -9.31 14.87
CA GLN A 171 28.70 -10.59 15.23
C GLN A 171 28.11 -11.35 14.01
N GLY A 172 28.09 -10.73 12.84
CA GLY A 172 27.64 -11.33 11.58
C GLY A 172 26.11 -11.46 11.45
N PRO A 173 25.62 -11.94 10.30
CA PRO A 173 24.19 -12.14 10.08
C PRO A 173 23.60 -13.20 11.02
N PRO A 174 22.39 -13.02 11.57
CA PRO A 174 21.66 -14.08 12.24
C PRO A 174 21.33 -15.16 11.20
N TYR A 175 22.04 -16.30 11.24
CA TYR A 175 21.90 -17.39 10.28
C TYR A 175 20.46 -17.92 10.22
N LEU A 176 19.86 -17.88 9.02
CA LEU A 176 18.74 -18.74 8.65
C LEU A 176 19.00 -19.32 7.26
N ARG A 177 19.34 -20.61 7.22
CA ARG A 177 19.19 -21.41 6.00
C ARG A 177 17.72 -21.80 5.90
N PHE A 178 17.05 -21.44 4.80
CA PHE A 178 15.83 -22.16 4.42
C PHE A 178 16.23 -23.60 4.12
N GLN A 179 15.69 -24.56 4.86
CA GLN A 179 15.80 -25.96 4.48
C GLN A 179 15.02 -26.13 3.17
N GLN A 180 15.68 -26.77 2.19
CA GLN A 180 15.13 -27.15 0.89
C GLN A 180 13.99 -28.15 1.05
#